data_AF-A0A1C3P070-F1
#
_entry.id   AF-A0A1C3P070-F1
#
_cell.length_a   1.000
_cell.length_b   1.000
_cell.length_c   1.000
_cell.angle_alpha   90.00
_cell.angle_beta   90.00
_cell.angle_gamma   90.00
#
_symmetry.space_group_name_H-M   'P 1'
#
loop_
_entity.id
_entity.type
_entity.pdbx_description
1 polymer ?
#
loop_
_entity_poly.entity_id
_entity_poly.type
_entity_poly.pdbx_seq_one_letter_code
_entity_poly.pdbx_strand_id
1 'polypeptide(L)'
;MTHRGGTGVSAQDPAVRAAQLDDQSQEFWRAHFLRESTRSLSSAAAHLAGGEALEALYQARQARFFVEAMLAQAVAEARAAGHGWDRVGEALGLTGTAARGEYEGGAARGFVAEAGGVEVLARIVSRFYGKVAADDVLGPMYGEDLAGAAERLRAFLTQYWGGPRDYSPLRGHPRLQMRHAPFPINGRAREAWLRLMAEALTEEGLPAPLERMFWEYLVDGAHALTNTG
;
A
#
# COMPACT_ATOMS: atom_id res chain seq x y z
N MET A 1 -12.47 55.09 -1.29
CA MET A 1 -11.40 54.07 -1.31
C MET A 1 -11.86 52.90 -0.46
N THR A 2 -12.37 51.85 -1.09
CA THR A 2 -12.80 50.60 -0.44
C THR A 2 -11.63 49.62 -0.42
N HIS A 3 -11.01 49.43 0.74
CA HIS A 3 -10.02 48.37 0.91
C HIS A 3 -10.74 47.06 1.26
N ARG A 4 -10.85 46.15 0.28
CA ARG A 4 -11.21 44.75 0.55
C ARG A 4 -10.06 44.12 1.34
N GLY A 5 -10.35 43.71 2.58
CA GLY A 5 -9.48 42.83 3.36
C GLY A 5 -9.60 41.42 2.80
N GLY A 6 -8.56 40.94 2.12
CA GLY A 6 -8.42 39.53 1.81
C GLY A 6 -8.06 38.78 3.08
N THR A 7 -8.97 37.94 3.59
CA THR A 7 -8.67 36.95 4.61
C THR A 7 -7.78 35.88 3.98
N GLY A 8 -6.47 36.09 4.01
CA GLY A 8 -5.50 35.06 3.67
C GLY A 8 -5.63 33.94 4.70
N VAL A 9 -6.16 32.79 4.28
CA VAL A 9 -6.15 31.58 5.10
C VAL A 9 -4.69 31.21 5.32
N SER A 10 -4.25 31.21 6.58
CA SER A 10 -2.87 30.91 6.97
C SER A 10 -2.53 29.46 6.66
N ALA A 11 -1.29 29.18 6.23
CA ALA A 11 -0.76 27.82 6.06
C ALA A 11 -0.75 26.99 7.37
N GLN A 12 -1.06 27.61 8.51
CA GLN A 12 -1.23 26.94 9.80
C GLN A 12 -2.66 26.42 10.06
N ASP A 13 -3.63 26.74 9.19
CA ASP A 13 -4.99 26.21 9.30
C ASP A 13 -4.98 24.66 9.23
N PRO A 14 -5.57 23.95 10.20
CA PRO A 14 -5.64 22.49 10.21
C PRO A 14 -6.21 21.87 8.92
N ALA A 15 -7.20 22.52 8.29
CA ALA A 15 -7.80 22.05 7.05
C ALA A 15 -6.85 22.20 5.85
N VAL A 16 -6.14 23.34 5.76
CA VAL A 16 -5.12 23.57 4.73
C VAL A 16 -3.94 22.61 4.90
N ARG A 17 -3.52 22.38 6.14
CA ARG A 17 -2.47 21.41 6.46
C ARG A 17 -2.89 19.97 6.11
N ALA A 18 -4.13 19.58 6.41
CA ALA A 18 -4.65 18.26 6.07
C ALA A 18 -4.70 18.05 4.55
N ALA A 19 -5.16 19.04 3.78
CA ALA A 19 -5.17 18.99 2.32
C ALA A 19 -3.76 18.86 1.73
N GLN A 20 -2.80 19.66 2.21
CA GLN A 20 -1.41 19.60 1.75
C GLN A 20 -0.73 18.26 2.08
N LEU A 21 -1.04 17.67 3.24
CA LEU A 21 -0.55 16.34 3.61
C LEU A 21 -1.14 15.25 2.71
N ASP A 22 -2.40 15.36 2.30
CA ASP A 22 -3.00 14.45 1.34
C ASP A 22 -2.33 14.58 -0.03
N ASP A 23 -2.14 15.80 -0.55
CA ASP A 23 -1.51 16.05 -1.85
C ASP A 23 -0.09 15.47 -1.94
N GLN A 24 0.77 15.74 -0.95
CA GLN A 24 2.12 15.18 -0.92
C GLN A 24 2.11 13.65 -0.84
N SER A 25 1.12 13.09 -0.17
CA SER A 25 0.96 11.64 -0.10
C SER A 25 0.50 11.06 -1.44
N GLN A 26 -0.42 11.73 -2.12
CA GLN A 26 -0.90 11.32 -3.45
C GLN A 26 0.22 11.33 -4.47
N GLU A 27 1.03 12.38 -4.51
CA GLU A 27 2.18 12.48 -5.41
C GLU A 27 3.17 11.34 -5.16
N PHE A 28 3.45 11.03 -3.89
CA PHE A 28 4.29 9.89 -3.52
C PHE A 28 3.75 8.57 -4.06
N TRP A 29 2.46 8.27 -3.85
CA TRP A 29 1.88 7.01 -4.31
C TRP A 29 1.87 6.90 -5.84
N ARG A 30 1.56 7.99 -6.56
CA ARG A 30 1.66 8.03 -8.03
C ARG A 30 3.08 7.72 -8.52
N ALA A 31 4.07 8.39 -7.95
CA ALA A 31 5.48 8.16 -8.32
C ALA A 31 5.97 6.76 -7.93
N HIS A 32 5.53 6.24 -6.79
CA HIS A 32 5.83 4.89 -6.32
C HIS A 32 5.28 3.83 -7.28
N PHE A 33 3.99 3.86 -7.60
CA PHE A 33 3.38 2.88 -8.48
C PHE A 33 3.98 2.90 -9.88
N LEU A 34 4.28 4.08 -10.44
CA LEU A 34 4.94 4.20 -11.73
C LEU A 34 6.34 3.56 -11.75
N ARG A 35 7.13 3.77 -10.68
CA ARG A 35 8.47 3.18 -10.57
C ARG A 35 8.38 1.66 -10.48
N GLU A 36 7.52 1.13 -9.62
CA GLU A 36 7.38 -0.32 -9.42
C GLU A 36 6.79 -1.03 -10.63
N SER A 37 5.81 -0.43 -11.31
CA SER A 37 5.28 -0.98 -12.57
C SER A 37 6.37 -1.05 -13.64
N THR A 38 7.18 0.00 -13.77
CA THR A 38 8.28 0.05 -14.74
C THR A 38 9.33 -1.01 -14.43
N ARG A 39 9.78 -1.10 -13.16
CA ARG A 39 10.75 -2.10 -12.71
C ARG A 39 10.28 -3.53 -13.00
N SER A 40 9.02 -3.83 -12.67
CA SER A 40 8.44 -5.16 -12.85
C SER A 40 8.30 -5.53 -14.33
N LEU A 41 7.87 -4.59 -15.18
CA LEU A 41 7.81 -4.81 -16.64
C LEU A 41 9.21 -5.02 -17.25
N SER A 42 10.21 -4.25 -16.82
CA SER A 42 11.60 -4.44 -17.27
C SER A 42 12.14 -5.80 -16.85
N SER A 43 11.87 -6.25 -15.62
CA SER A 43 12.23 -7.59 -15.16
C SER A 43 11.54 -8.69 -15.97
N ALA A 44 10.23 -8.55 -16.23
CA ALA A 44 9.49 -9.50 -17.07
C ALA A 44 10.10 -9.65 -18.47
N ALA A 45 10.47 -8.54 -19.10
CA ALA A 45 11.13 -8.55 -20.41
C ALA A 45 12.51 -9.25 -20.37
N ALA A 46 13.29 -9.03 -19.30
CA ALA A 46 14.58 -9.69 -19.13
C ALA A 46 14.45 -11.21 -18.96
N HIS A 47 13.52 -11.68 -18.11
CA HIS A 47 13.25 -13.12 -17.95
C HIS A 47 12.76 -13.75 -19.25
N LEU A 48 11.90 -13.06 -20.01
CA LEU A 48 11.43 -13.54 -21.29
C LEU A 48 12.58 -13.70 -22.30
N ALA A 49 13.50 -12.72 -22.35
CA ALA A 49 14.69 -12.79 -23.19
C ALA A 49 15.65 -13.93 -22.77
N GLY A 50 15.69 -14.27 -21.49
CA GLY A 50 16.45 -15.39 -20.93
C GLY A 50 15.79 -16.77 -21.07
N GLY A 51 14.56 -16.85 -21.60
CA GLY A 51 13.81 -18.11 -21.70
C GLY A 51 13.11 -18.56 -20.41
N GLU A 52 13.05 -17.70 -19.39
CA GLU A 52 12.45 -17.96 -18.08
C GLU A 52 10.96 -17.56 -18.07
N ALA A 53 10.15 -18.22 -18.91
CA ALA A 53 8.76 -17.82 -19.16
C ALA A 53 7.88 -17.73 -17.89
N LEU A 54 8.06 -18.64 -16.92
CA LEU A 54 7.30 -18.62 -15.68
C LEU A 54 7.64 -17.40 -14.81
N GLU A 55 8.91 -17.02 -14.74
CA GLU A 55 9.31 -15.82 -13.99
C GLU A 55 8.87 -14.54 -14.72
N ALA A 56 8.92 -14.54 -16.05
CA ALA A 56 8.36 -13.45 -16.84
C ALA A 56 6.85 -13.24 -16.57
N LEU A 57 6.07 -14.33 -16.49
CA LEU A 57 4.64 -14.26 -16.12
C LEU A 57 4.44 -13.72 -14.70
N TYR A 58 5.27 -14.15 -13.75
CA TYR A 58 5.22 -13.65 -12.38
C TYR A 58 5.47 -12.14 -12.31
N GLN A 59 6.54 -11.66 -12.95
CA GLN A 59 6.90 -10.23 -12.97
C GLN A 59 5.86 -9.38 -13.73
N ALA A 60 5.32 -9.90 -14.84
CA ALA A 60 4.23 -9.24 -15.57
C ALA A 60 2.96 -9.11 -14.72
N ARG A 61 2.63 -10.15 -13.93
CA ARG A 61 1.51 -10.10 -12.98
C ARG A 61 1.76 -9.07 -11.87
N GLN A 62 2.98 -8.96 -11.34
CA GLN A 62 3.32 -7.90 -10.38
C GLN A 62 3.09 -6.51 -10.97
N ALA A 63 3.58 -6.28 -12.18
CA ALA A 63 3.38 -5.01 -12.89
C ALA A 63 1.91 -4.68 -13.07
N ARG A 64 1.08 -5.67 -13.44
CA ARG A 64 -0.36 -5.49 -13.57
C ARG A 64 -0.98 -4.96 -12.28
N PHE A 65 -0.61 -5.45 -11.10
CA PHE A 65 -1.17 -4.95 -9.84
C PHE A 65 -0.93 -3.46 -9.64
N PHE A 66 0.29 -2.98 -9.87
CA PHE A 66 0.61 -1.56 -9.71
C PHE A 66 -0.14 -0.70 -10.73
N VAL A 67 -0.34 -1.19 -11.96
CA VAL A 67 -1.16 -0.52 -12.96
C VAL A 67 -2.63 -0.48 -12.54
N GLU A 68 -3.19 -1.58 -12.08
CA GLU A 68 -4.60 -1.66 -11.64
C GLU A 68 -4.85 -0.77 -10.41
N ALA A 69 -3.90 -0.68 -9.48
CA ALA A 69 -3.97 0.26 -8.36
C ALA A 69 -3.99 1.73 -8.83
N MET A 70 -3.15 2.07 -9.80
CA MET A 70 -3.13 3.40 -10.41
C MET A 70 -4.43 3.71 -11.16
N LEU A 71 -4.99 2.74 -11.90
CA LEU A 71 -6.28 2.88 -12.59
C LEU A 71 -7.42 3.08 -11.59
N ALA A 72 -7.47 2.27 -10.53
CA ALA A 72 -8.47 2.42 -9.47
C ALA A 72 -8.43 3.80 -8.82
N GLN A 73 -7.22 4.33 -8.58
CA GLN A 73 -7.04 5.70 -8.09
C GLN A 73 -7.57 6.74 -9.09
N ALA A 74 -7.18 6.63 -10.37
CA ALA A 74 -7.63 7.55 -11.41
C ALA A 74 -9.16 7.53 -11.58
N VAL A 75 -9.78 6.35 -11.50
CA VAL A 75 -11.25 6.21 -11.53
C VAL A 75 -11.87 6.88 -10.31
N ALA A 76 -11.36 6.63 -9.11
CA ALA A 76 -11.89 7.26 -7.89
C ALA A 76 -11.82 8.80 -7.96
N GLU A 77 -10.71 9.35 -8.45
CA GLU A 77 -10.54 10.80 -8.66
C GLU A 77 -11.51 11.35 -9.72
N ALA A 78 -11.68 10.65 -10.85
CA ALA A 78 -12.62 11.04 -11.89
C ALA A 78 -14.08 11.04 -11.37
N ARG A 79 -14.44 10.03 -10.55
CA ARG A 79 -15.75 9.93 -9.92
C ARG A 79 -15.97 11.05 -8.89
N ALA A 80 -14.95 11.38 -8.09
CA ALA A 80 -15.00 12.51 -7.15
C ALA A 80 -15.13 13.87 -7.85
N ALA A 81 -14.56 14.01 -9.06
CA ALA A 81 -14.74 15.17 -9.92
C ALA A 81 -16.10 15.25 -10.63
N GLY A 82 -17.01 14.29 -10.38
CA GLY A 82 -18.37 14.28 -10.93
C GLY A 82 -18.52 13.62 -12.30
N HIS A 83 -17.46 12.98 -12.84
CA HIS A 83 -17.59 12.28 -14.12
C HIS A 83 -18.46 11.03 -13.99
N GLY A 84 -19.49 10.91 -14.83
CA GLY A 84 -20.36 9.74 -14.93
C GLY A 84 -19.63 8.46 -15.35
N TRP A 85 -20.19 7.30 -15.02
CA TRP A 85 -19.61 6.00 -15.37
C TRP A 85 -19.44 5.78 -16.88
N ASP A 86 -20.31 6.35 -17.72
CA ASP A 86 -20.16 6.25 -19.18
C ASP A 86 -18.87 6.90 -19.68
N ARG A 87 -18.50 8.08 -19.14
CA ARG A 87 -17.26 8.78 -19.51
C ARG A 87 -16.01 8.07 -18.98
N VAL A 88 -16.11 7.48 -17.79
CA VAL A 88 -15.05 6.63 -17.24
C VAL A 88 -14.88 5.38 -18.11
N GLY A 89 -15.98 4.73 -18.50
CA GLY A 89 -15.98 3.59 -19.39
C GLY A 89 -15.32 3.92 -20.73
N GLU A 90 -15.73 5.01 -21.37
CA GLU A 90 -15.14 5.48 -22.64
C GLU A 90 -13.61 5.62 -22.55
N ALA A 91 -13.10 6.25 -21.48
CA ALA A 91 -11.66 6.42 -21.26
C ALA A 91 -10.90 5.09 -21.07
N LEU A 92 -11.57 4.06 -20.53
CA LEU A 92 -11.01 2.73 -20.31
C LEU A 92 -11.24 1.77 -21.49
N GLY A 93 -11.96 2.20 -22.53
CA GLY A 93 -12.39 1.30 -23.62
C GLY A 93 -13.46 0.28 -23.19
N LEU A 94 -14.26 0.63 -22.18
CA LEU A 94 -15.32 -0.19 -21.60
C LEU A 94 -16.70 0.48 -21.74
N THR A 95 -17.77 -0.28 -21.54
CA THR A 95 -19.09 0.33 -21.29
C THR A 95 -19.13 0.94 -19.89
N GLY A 96 -19.98 1.94 -19.65
CA GLY A 96 -20.15 2.51 -18.31
C GLY A 96 -20.60 1.48 -17.27
N THR A 97 -21.41 0.51 -17.68
CA THR A 97 -21.84 -0.60 -16.80
C THR A 97 -20.67 -1.53 -16.44
N ALA A 98 -19.81 -1.87 -17.40
CA ALA A 98 -18.63 -2.69 -17.15
C ALA A 98 -17.63 -1.96 -16.25
N ALA A 99 -17.31 -0.70 -16.54
CA ALA A 99 -16.43 0.11 -15.70
C ALA A 99 -16.97 0.27 -14.27
N ARG A 100 -18.29 0.45 -14.13
CA ARG A 100 -18.93 0.46 -12.81
C ARG A 100 -18.73 -0.88 -12.09
N GLY A 101 -19.04 -2.01 -12.73
CA GLY A 101 -18.85 -3.32 -12.09
C GLY A 101 -17.41 -3.63 -11.69
N GLU A 102 -16.42 -3.05 -12.39
CA GLU A 102 -15.00 -3.27 -12.12
C GLU A 102 -14.37 -2.29 -11.12
N TYR A 103 -14.93 -1.10 -10.94
CA TYR A 103 -14.28 -0.07 -10.12
C TYR A 103 -15.18 0.52 -9.04
N GLU A 104 -16.48 0.25 -9.07
CA GLU A 104 -17.38 0.60 -7.98
C GLU A 104 -17.05 -0.26 -6.75
N GLY A 105 -16.70 0.39 -5.63
CA GLY A 105 -16.27 -0.29 -4.40
C GLY A 105 -14.76 -0.40 -4.18
N GLY A 106 -13.94 -0.07 -5.20
CA GLY A 106 -12.48 -0.05 -5.09
C GLY A 106 -11.81 -1.38 -5.50
N ALA A 107 -10.80 -1.25 -6.37
CA ALA A 107 -9.87 -2.28 -6.87
C ALA A 107 -10.46 -3.69 -7.13
N ALA A 108 -11.38 -3.87 -8.09
CA ALA A 108 -11.87 -5.21 -8.44
C ALA A 108 -10.82 -6.13 -9.11
N ARG A 109 -9.60 -5.65 -9.37
CA ARG A 109 -8.49 -6.42 -9.99
C ARG A 109 -7.11 -6.17 -9.36
N GLY A 110 -7.07 -5.90 -8.05
CA GLY A 110 -5.81 -5.70 -7.30
C GLY A 110 -5.43 -6.90 -6.43
N PHE A 111 -4.28 -6.82 -5.75
CA PHE A 111 -3.88 -7.81 -4.74
C PHE A 111 -4.98 -8.06 -3.71
N VAL A 112 -5.61 -6.99 -3.19
CA VAL A 112 -6.67 -7.10 -2.19
C VAL A 112 -7.85 -7.93 -2.72
N ALA A 113 -8.29 -7.70 -3.97
CA ALA A 113 -9.37 -8.49 -4.56
C ALA A 113 -8.98 -9.95 -4.76
N GLU A 114 -7.77 -10.21 -5.28
CA GLU A 114 -7.27 -11.58 -5.48
C GLU A 114 -7.02 -12.33 -4.16
N ALA A 115 -6.65 -11.61 -3.10
CA ALA A 115 -6.42 -12.17 -1.77
C ALA A 115 -7.72 -12.51 -1.03
N GLY A 116 -8.88 -12.01 -1.48
CA GLY A 116 -10.19 -12.25 -0.87
C GLY A 116 -10.72 -11.09 -0.01
N GLY A 117 -10.29 -9.87 -0.28
CA GLY A 117 -10.77 -8.65 0.39
C GLY A 117 -9.80 -8.06 1.41
N VAL A 118 -10.16 -6.89 1.95
CA VAL A 118 -9.35 -6.13 2.92
C VAL A 118 -9.23 -6.85 4.27
N GLU A 119 -10.19 -7.72 4.56
CA GLU A 119 -10.28 -8.54 5.77
C GLU A 119 -9.09 -9.49 5.89
N VAL A 120 -8.53 -9.93 4.76
CA VAL A 120 -7.35 -10.79 4.72
C VAL A 120 -6.15 -10.09 5.34
N LEU A 121 -5.91 -8.83 4.95
CA LEU A 121 -4.85 -8.02 5.55
C LEU A 121 -5.10 -7.76 7.04
N ALA A 122 -6.35 -7.54 7.44
CA ALA A 122 -6.70 -7.39 8.85
C ALA A 122 -6.39 -8.65 9.67
N ARG A 123 -6.69 -9.84 9.13
CA ARG A 123 -6.36 -11.13 9.78
C ARG A 123 -4.85 -11.36 9.86
N ILE A 124 -4.11 -11.15 8.78
CA ILE A 124 -2.63 -11.28 8.78
C ILE A 124 -2.03 -10.37 9.84
N VAL A 125 -2.42 -9.09 9.87
CA VAL A 125 -1.91 -8.12 10.85
C VAL A 125 -2.30 -8.52 12.27
N SER A 126 -3.53 -8.98 12.49
CA SER A 126 -3.98 -9.45 13.81
C SER A 126 -3.18 -10.66 14.30
N ARG A 127 -2.95 -11.65 13.45
CA ARG A 127 -2.10 -12.82 13.75
C ARG A 127 -0.67 -12.40 14.06
N PHE A 128 -0.10 -11.53 13.22
CA PHE A 128 1.25 -11.01 13.39
C PHE A 128 1.41 -10.31 14.75
N TYR A 129 0.54 -9.36 15.09
CA TYR A 129 0.64 -8.64 16.36
C TYR A 129 0.31 -9.51 17.59
N GLY A 130 -0.55 -10.52 17.44
CA GLY A 130 -0.77 -11.52 18.48
C GLY A 130 0.51 -12.27 18.83
N LYS A 131 1.36 -12.54 17.82
CA LYS A 131 2.68 -13.15 18.02
C LYS A 131 3.72 -12.17 18.57
N VAL A 132 3.75 -10.93 18.04
CA VAL A 132 4.66 -9.87 18.52
C VAL A 132 4.49 -9.63 20.01
N ALA A 133 3.24 -9.65 20.50
CA ALA A 133 2.94 -9.45 21.92
C ALA A 133 3.61 -10.48 22.85
N ALA A 134 3.90 -11.69 22.35
CA ALA A 134 4.52 -12.77 23.10
C ALA A 134 6.02 -12.95 22.80
N ASP A 135 6.61 -12.14 21.92
CA ASP A 135 8.00 -12.30 21.48
C ASP A 135 8.96 -11.48 22.35
N ASP A 136 10.01 -12.13 22.85
CA ASP A 136 10.98 -11.50 23.77
C ASP A 136 11.84 -10.41 23.11
N VAL A 137 11.93 -10.37 21.77
CA VAL A 137 12.69 -9.35 21.03
C VAL A 137 11.80 -8.17 20.68
N LEU A 138 10.65 -8.45 20.07
CA LEU A 138 9.79 -7.40 19.54
C LEU A 138 8.79 -6.87 20.55
N GLY A 139 8.23 -7.70 21.43
CA GLY A 139 7.25 -7.31 22.43
C GLY A 139 7.68 -6.06 23.22
N PRO A 140 8.91 -6.04 23.79
CA PRO A 140 9.43 -4.86 24.49
C PRO A 140 9.55 -3.59 23.63
N MET A 141 9.70 -3.70 22.31
CA MET A 141 9.83 -2.55 21.42
C MET A 141 8.51 -1.79 21.21
N TYR A 142 7.37 -2.44 21.40
CA TYR A 142 6.05 -1.85 21.18
C TYR A 142 5.40 -1.32 22.46
N GLY A 143 5.84 -1.79 23.63
CA GLY A 143 5.26 -1.39 24.92
C GLY A 143 3.75 -1.60 24.96
N GLU A 144 3.01 -0.58 25.40
CA GLU A 144 1.54 -0.65 25.54
C GLU A 144 0.78 -0.33 24.22
N ASP A 145 1.43 0.23 23.18
CA ASP A 145 0.76 0.65 21.93
C ASP A 145 0.78 -0.41 20.81
N LEU A 146 0.53 -1.67 21.15
CA LEU A 146 0.41 -2.74 20.16
C LEU A 146 -0.84 -2.55 19.26
N ALA A 147 -1.95 -2.11 19.85
CA ALA A 147 -3.20 -1.92 19.12
C ALA A 147 -3.08 -0.80 18.06
N GLY A 148 -2.48 0.34 18.42
CA GLY A 148 -2.25 1.42 17.46
C GLY A 148 -1.22 1.02 16.40
N ALA A 149 -0.21 0.22 16.74
CA ALA A 149 0.73 -0.31 15.76
C ALA A 149 0.04 -1.20 14.73
N ALA A 150 -0.85 -2.10 15.18
CA ALA A 150 -1.67 -2.95 14.33
C ALA A 150 -2.57 -2.14 13.39
N GLU A 151 -3.26 -1.12 13.89
CA GLU A 151 -4.11 -0.27 13.06
C GLU A 151 -3.30 0.44 11.95
N ARG A 152 -2.13 0.99 12.30
CA ARG A 152 -1.27 1.70 11.36
C ARG A 152 -0.70 0.77 10.29
N LEU A 153 -0.26 -0.43 10.65
CA LEU A 153 0.23 -1.42 9.68
C LEU A 153 -0.90 -1.89 8.76
N ARG A 154 -2.07 -2.21 9.31
CA ARG A 154 -3.25 -2.58 8.52
C ARG A 154 -3.61 -1.50 7.51
N ALA A 155 -3.79 -0.26 7.96
CA ALA A 155 -4.14 0.85 7.08
C ALA A 155 -3.09 1.07 5.99
N PHE A 156 -1.80 0.97 6.35
CA PHE A 156 -0.70 1.10 5.39
C PHE A 156 -0.74 0.01 4.32
N LEU A 157 -0.85 -1.26 4.71
CA LEU A 157 -0.88 -2.39 3.79
C LEU A 157 -2.12 -2.38 2.91
N THR A 158 -3.29 -2.05 3.49
CA THR A 158 -4.53 -1.89 2.72
C THR A 158 -4.36 -0.86 1.63
N GLN A 159 -3.84 0.32 1.96
CA GLN A 159 -3.63 1.36 0.96
C GLN A 159 -2.52 1.00 -0.04
N TYR A 160 -1.43 0.38 0.40
CA TYR A 160 -0.32 -0.04 -0.47
C TYR A 160 -0.80 -1.01 -1.55
N TRP A 161 -1.64 -1.97 -1.16
CA TRP A 161 -2.15 -3.02 -2.04
C TRP A 161 -3.44 -2.65 -2.80
N GLY A 162 -3.76 -1.36 -2.86
CA GLY A 162 -4.86 -0.83 -3.69
C GLY A 162 -6.25 -0.89 -3.03
N GLY A 163 -6.34 -1.20 -1.74
CA GLY A 163 -7.57 -1.07 -0.96
C GLY A 163 -7.92 0.39 -0.60
N PRO A 164 -8.92 0.59 0.27
CA PRO A 164 -9.32 1.91 0.76
C PRO A 164 -8.15 2.75 1.29
N ARG A 165 -8.22 4.07 1.06
CA ARG A 165 -7.15 5.04 1.39
C ARG A 165 -7.22 5.51 2.84
N ASP A 166 -7.07 4.59 3.79
CA ASP A 166 -7.19 4.93 5.21
C ASP A 166 -5.88 5.47 5.80
N TYR A 167 -4.71 5.13 5.24
CA TYR A 167 -3.42 5.52 5.82
C TYR A 167 -3.08 7.00 5.59
N SER A 168 -3.15 7.50 4.36
CA SER A 168 -2.75 8.88 4.02
C SER A 168 -3.54 9.95 4.79
N PRO A 169 -4.88 9.86 4.93
CA PRO A 169 -5.62 10.84 5.73
C PRO A 169 -5.21 10.83 7.21
N LEU A 170 -4.88 9.66 7.76
CA LEU A 170 -4.50 9.49 9.17
C LEU A 170 -3.04 9.90 9.44
N ARG A 171 -2.15 9.69 8.47
CA ARG A 171 -0.70 9.70 8.71
C ARG A 171 0.07 10.60 7.76
N GLY A 172 -0.51 11.05 6.65
CA GLY A 172 0.21 11.70 5.57
C GLY A 172 1.25 10.78 4.92
N HIS A 173 2.29 11.39 4.38
CA HIS A 173 3.30 10.67 3.59
C HIS A 173 3.93 9.52 4.40
N PRO A 174 4.08 8.30 3.81
CA PRO A 174 4.58 7.13 4.52
C PRO A 174 5.92 7.33 5.24
N ARG A 175 6.96 7.85 4.57
CA ARG A 175 8.29 8.17 5.17
C ARG A 175 8.76 7.08 6.15
N LEU A 176 8.70 5.82 5.72
CA LEU A 176 8.84 4.68 6.63
C LEU A 176 10.17 4.70 7.39
N GLN A 177 11.29 4.96 6.70
CA GLN A 177 12.61 5.07 7.34
C GLN A 177 12.64 6.13 8.45
N MET A 178 12.10 7.34 8.19
CA MET A 178 12.01 8.40 9.20
C MET A 178 11.17 7.99 10.41
N ARG A 179 10.09 7.24 10.21
CA ARG A 179 9.22 6.75 11.29
C ARG A 179 9.82 5.59 12.07
N HIS A 180 10.71 4.82 11.46
CA HIS A 180 11.40 3.70 12.08
C HIS A 180 12.74 4.09 12.72
N ALA A 181 13.33 5.24 12.34
CA ALA A 181 14.59 5.76 12.88
C ALA A 181 14.65 5.91 14.42
N PRO A 182 13.56 6.24 15.14
CA PRO A 182 13.59 6.31 16.60
C PRO A 182 13.77 4.95 17.29
N PHE A 183 13.58 3.83 16.58
CA PHE A 183 13.68 2.49 17.14
C PHE A 183 14.98 1.82 16.69
N PRO A 184 15.76 1.19 17.59
CA PRO A 184 16.96 0.46 17.21
C PRO A 184 16.58 -0.87 16.55
N ILE A 185 16.55 -0.89 15.22
CA ILE A 185 16.20 -2.07 14.42
C ILE A 185 17.49 -2.68 13.90
N ASN A 186 18.01 -3.65 14.65
CA ASN A 186 19.18 -4.44 14.29
C ASN A 186 18.77 -5.73 13.55
N GLY A 187 19.77 -6.51 13.13
CA GLY A 187 19.53 -7.79 12.46
C GLY A 187 18.62 -8.73 13.26
N ARG A 188 18.79 -8.81 14.58
CA ARG A 188 17.97 -9.68 15.44
C ARG A 188 16.49 -9.24 15.44
N ALA A 189 16.21 -7.94 15.53
CA ALA A 189 14.84 -7.42 15.46
C ALA A 189 14.21 -7.67 14.08
N ARG A 190 14.98 -7.45 12.99
CA ARG A 190 14.52 -7.75 11.62
C ARG A 190 14.15 -9.23 11.46
N GLU A 191 15.04 -10.14 11.86
CA GLU A 191 14.80 -11.59 11.72
C GLU A 191 13.61 -12.04 12.58
N ALA A 192 13.45 -11.49 13.79
CA ALA A 192 12.26 -11.75 14.60
C ALA A 192 10.98 -11.27 13.89
N TRP A 193 11.00 -10.08 13.30
CA TRP A 193 9.85 -9.52 12.59
C TRP A 193 9.46 -10.38 11.38
N LEU A 194 10.45 -10.75 10.56
CA LEU A 194 10.25 -11.60 9.38
C LEU A 194 9.71 -12.98 9.77
N ARG A 195 10.30 -13.63 10.78
CA ARG A 195 9.82 -14.92 11.26
C ARG A 195 8.35 -14.88 11.68
N LEU A 196 7.97 -13.92 12.52
CA LEU A 196 6.59 -13.82 13.01
C LEU A 196 5.60 -13.48 11.88
N MET A 197 6.02 -12.68 10.91
CA MET A 197 5.20 -12.37 9.74
C MET A 197 5.04 -13.61 8.84
N ALA A 198 6.10 -14.39 8.61
CA ALA A 198 6.03 -15.63 7.84
C ALA A 198 5.07 -16.65 8.49
N GLU A 199 5.11 -16.77 9.82
CA GLU A 199 4.15 -17.61 10.56
C GLU A 199 2.71 -17.11 10.37
N ALA A 200 2.48 -15.79 10.43
CA ALA A 200 1.16 -15.20 10.23
C ALA A 200 0.62 -15.42 8.80
N LEU A 201 1.50 -15.36 7.78
CA LEU A 201 1.15 -15.66 6.39
C LEU A 201 0.82 -17.14 6.18
N THR A 202 1.63 -18.02 6.76
CA THR A 202 1.40 -19.48 6.73
C THR A 202 0.03 -19.83 7.31
N GLU A 203 -0.35 -19.21 8.43
CA GLU A 203 -1.65 -19.40 9.05
C GLU A 203 -2.82 -18.82 8.26
N GLU A 204 -2.60 -17.74 7.50
CA GLU A 204 -3.63 -17.16 6.64
C GLU A 204 -3.90 -18.03 5.41
N GLY A 205 -2.87 -18.69 4.87
CA GLY A 205 -3.02 -19.63 3.76
C GLY A 205 -3.35 -18.95 2.42
N LEU A 206 -2.58 -17.92 2.07
CA LEU A 206 -2.73 -17.27 0.77
C LEU A 206 -2.35 -18.22 -0.38
N PRO A 207 -2.96 -18.08 -1.57
CA PRO A 207 -2.44 -18.74 -2.77
C PRO A 207 -0.94 -18.42 -2.96
N ALA A 208 -0.12 -19.44 -3.23
CA ALA A 208 1.35 -19.30 -3.26
C ALA A 208 1.88 -18.11 -4.10
N PRO A 209 1.31 -17.78 -5.29
CA PRO A 209 1.74 -16.61 -6.04
C PRO A 209 1.42 -15.26 -5.37
N LEU A 210 0.39 -15.19 -4.52
CA LEU A 210 0.06 -14.00 -3.72
C LEU A 210 0.95 -13.93 -2.49
N GLU A 211 1.15 -15.07 -1.81
CA GLU A 211 2.05 -15.15 -0.66
C GLU A 211 3.47 -14.74 -1.03
N ARG A 212 4.03 -15.29 -2.12
CA ARG A 212 5.38 -14.95 -2.61
C ARG A 212 5.54 -13.46 -2.84
N MET A 213 4.60 -12.85 -3.57
CA MET A 213 4.66 -11.43 -3.88
C MET A 213 4.57 -10.56 -2.62
N PHE A 214 3.65 -10.91 -1.71
CA PHE A 214 3.50 -10.16 -0.48
C PHE A 214 4.75 -10.31 0.40
N TRP A 215 5.29 -11.52 0.50
CA TRP A 215 6.50 -11.82 1.23
C TRP A 215 7.73 -11.08 0.69
N GLU A 216 7.96 -11.08 -0.62
CA GLU A 216 9.06 -10.33 -1.26
C GLU A 216 9.02 -8.85 -0.88
N TYR A 217 7.84 -8.23 -0.96
CA TYR A 217 7.65 -6.84 -0.53
C TYR A 217 8.01 -6.62 0.95
N LEU A 218 7.57 -7.50 1.83
CA LEU A 218 7.81 -7.39 3.28
C LEU A 218 9.30 -7.59 3.61
N VAL A 219 9.98 -8.52 2.92
CA VAL A 219 11.43 -8.76 3.04
C VAL A 219 12.21 -7.52 2.63
N ASP A 220 11.95 -6.97 1.45
CA ASP A 220 12.60 -5.76 0.96
C ASP A 220 12.40 -4.58 1.94
N GLY A 221 11.17 -4.42 2.43
CA GLY A 221 10.83 -3.41 3.43
C GLY A 221 11.61 -3.61 4.74
N ALA A 222 11.65 -4.83 5.28
CA ALA A 222 12.35 -5.14 6.52
C ALA A 222 13.86 -4.88 6.42
N HIS A 223 14.48 -5.20 5.27
CA HIS A 223 15.88 -4.86 5.01
C HIS A 223 16.08 -3.34 4.93
N ALA A 224 15.24 -2.62 4.20
CA ALA A 224 15.35 -1.17 4.03
C ALA A 224 15.15 -0.34 5.32
N LEU A 225 14.50 -0.93 6.34
CA LEU A 225 14.21 -0.30 7.62
C LEU A 225 15.21 -0.66 8.74
N THR A 226 16.12 -1.61 8.49
CA THR A 226 17.22 -1.91 9.43
C THR A 226 18.12 -0.68 9.55
N ASN A 227 18.38 -0.22 10.77
CA ASN A 227 19.03 1.07 11.02
C ASN A 227 20.13 1.04 12.09
N THR A 228 20.36 -0.12 12.72
CA THR A 228 21.47 -0.36 13.64
C THR A 228 22.21 -1.65 13.28
N GLY A 229 23.50 -1.68 13.61
CA GLY A 229 24.39 -2.83 13.39
C GLY A 229 24.19 -3.95 14.38
#